data_AF-A0A836W2G8-F1
#
_entry.id   AF-A0A836W2G8-F1
#
_cell.length_a   1.000
_cell.length_b   1.000
_cell.length_c   1.000
_cell.angle_alpha   90.00
_cell.angle_beta   90.00
_cell.angle_gamma   90.00
#
_symmetry.space_group_name_H-M   'P 1'
#
loop_
_entity.id
_entity.type
_entity.pdbx_description
1 polymer ?
#
loop_
_entity_poly.entity_id
_entity_poly.type
_entity_poly.pdbx_seq_one_letter_code
_entity_poly.pdbx_strand_id
1 'polypeptide(L)' 'MNSSPSIGILGTGAYVPDRVLTNFDLEKMVDTSDEWITQRTGISERRISEDGMCSSDLALRAAQV' A
#
# COMPACT_ATOMS: atom_id res chain seq x y z
N MET A 1 37.05 3.84 -25.42
CA MET A 1 35.82 3.02 -25.51
C MET A 1 34.91 3.49 -24.38
N ASN A 2 33.93 4.34 -24.69
CA ASN A 2 32.98 4.79 -23.68
C ASN A 2 31.94 3.67 -23.54
N SER A 3 32.01 2.91 -22.45
CA SER A 3 30.98 1.94 -22.10
C SER A 3 29.65 2.68 -21.95
N SER A 4 28.61 2.21 -22.63
CA SER A 4 27.24 2.71 -22.44
C SER A 4 26.89 2.61 -20.95
N PRO A 5 26.24 3.63 -20.36
CA PRO A 5 25.84 3.57 -18.95
C PRO A 5 24.92 2.36 -18.75
N SER A 6 25.18 1.56 -17.71
CA SER A 6 24.28 0.46 -17.36
C SER A 6 22.99 1.04 -16.76
N ILE A 7 21.86 0.47 -17.16
CA ILE A 7 20.54 0.86 -16.67
C ILE A 7 19.99 -0.33 -15.90
N GLY A 8 19.57 -0.09 -14.66
CA GLY A 8 19.00 -1.11 -13.79
C GLY A 8 18.36 -0.49 -12.56
N ILE A 9 17.52 -1.28 -11.88
CA ILE A 9 16.95 -0.90 -10.59
C ILE A 9 18.05 -1.11 -9.54
N LEU A 10 18.47 -0.01 -8.92
CA LEU A 10 19.51 -0.04 -7.86
C LEU A 10 18.92 -0.33 -6.48
N GLY A 11 17.64 -0.02 -6.29
CA GLY A 11 16.93 -0.20 -5.04
C GLY A 11 15.43 0.06 -5.19
N THR A 12 14.67 -0.38 -4.20
CA THR A 12 13.24 -0.11 -4.06
C THR A 12 12.96 0.33 -2.63
N GLY A 13 11.92 1.13 -2.44
CA GLY A 13 11.45 1.54 -1.13
C GLY A 13 9.93 1.53 -1.11
N ALA A 14 9.36 1.33 0.07
CA ALA A 14 7.93 1.24 0.27
C ALA A 14 7.53 1.91 1.57
N TYR A 15 6.39 2.59 1.53
CA TYR A 15 5.74 3.12 2.71
C TYR A 15 4.23 2.91 2.56
N VAL A 16 3.58 2.56 3.66
CA VAL A 16 2.12 2.46 3.76
C VAL A 16 1.67 3.23 4.99
N PRO A 17 0.49 3.87 4.96
CA PRO A 17 -0.02 4.58 6.13
C PRO A 17 -0.34 3.63 7.29
N ASP A 18 -0.38 4.20 8.50
CA ASP A 18 -0.45 3.43 9.75
C ASP A 18 -1.86 2.90 10.04
N ARG A 19 -2.90 3.58 9.53
CA ARG A 19 -4.29 3.20 9.77
C ARG A 19 -4.65 1.92 9.02
N VAL A 20 -4.90 0.87 9.78
CA VAL A 20 -5.35 -0.44 9.30
C VAL A 20 -6.87 -0.48 9.27
N LEU A 21 -7.43 -0.97 8.16
CA LEU A 21 -8.84 -1.33 8.04
C LEU A 21 -8.95 -2.83 7.76
N THR A 22 -9.39 -3.59 8.75
CA THR A 22 -9.55 -5.05 8.62
C THR A 22 -10.81 -5.40 7.84
N ASN A 23 -10.94 -6.64 7.37
CA ASN A 23 -12.21 -7.12 6.82
C ASN A 23 -13.35 -7.04 7.84
N PHE A 24 -13.08 -7.38 9.10
CA PHE A 24 -14.07 -7.26 10.18
C PHE A 24 -14.56 -5.83 10.39
N ASP A 25 -13.72 -4.83 10.17
CA ASP A 25 -14.17 -3.44 10.20
C ASP A 25 -15.00 -3.08 8.96
N LEU A 26 -14.64 -3.61 7.80
CA LEU A 26 -15.35 -3.39 6.54
C LEU A 26 -16.77 -4.00 6.57
N GLU A 27 -16.94 -5.16 7.20
CA GLU A 27 -18.25 -5.79 7.47
C GLU A 27 -19.23 -4.88 8.21
N LYS A 28 -18.72 -3.97 9.06
CA LYS A 28 -19.55 -3.01 9.81
C LYS A 28 -19.95 -1.80 8.97
N MET A 29 -19.33 -1.61 7.80
CA MET A 29 -19.52 -0.45 6.93
C MET A 29 -20.36 -0.77 5.69
N VAL A 30 -20.29 -2.01 5.20
CA VAL A 30 -20.99 -2.47 3.99
C VAL A 30 -21.44 -3.92 4.15
N ASP A 31 -22.44 -4.34 3.36
CA ASP A 31 -22.93 -5.72 3.36
C ASP A 31 -21.92 -6.68 2.70
N THR A 32 -21.01 -7.24 3.51
CA THR A 32 -19.95 -8.14 3.07
C THR A 32 -19.51 -9.06 4.22
N SER A 33 -18.57 -9.97 3.97
CA SER A 33 -17.94 -10.83 4.98
C SER A 33 -16.46 -11.06 4.69
N ASP A 34 -15.67 -11.30 5.73
CA ASP A 34 -14.26 -11.67 5.66
C ASP A 34 -14.07 -12.91 4.77
N GLU A 35 -14.94 -13.90 4.92
CA GLU A 35 -14.91 -15.11 4.09
C GLU A 35 -15.11 -14.78 2.61
N TRP A 36 -16.11 -13.94 2.28
CA TRP A 36 -16.36 -13.54 0.89
C TRP A 36 -15.19 -12.74 0.31
N ILE A 37 -14.64 -11.78 1.07
CA ILE A 37 -13.52 -10.94 0.63
C ILE A 37 -12.27 -11.79 0.42
N THR A 38 -11.93 -12.62 1.40
CA THR A 38 -10.72 -13.44 1.38
C THR A 38 -10.78 -14.48 0.27
N GLN A 39 -11.91 -15.18 0.09
CA GLN A 39 -12.04 -16.19 -0.97
C GLN A 39 -11.91 -15.59 -2.38
N ARG A 40 -12.40 -14.37 -2.59
CA ARG A 40 -12.39 -13.74 -3.93
C ARG A 40 -11.16 -12.91 -4.24
N THR A 41 -10.53 -12.33 -3.22
CA THR A 41 -9.45 -11.34 -3.42
C THR A 41 -8.16 -11.69 -2.71
N GLY A 42 -8.21 -12.57 -1.70
CA GLY A 42 -7.07 -12.87 -0.81
C GLY A 42 -6.71 -11.73 0.15
N ILE A 43 -7.50 -10.65 0.22
CA ILE A 43 -7.20 -9.49 1.07
C ILE A 43 -7.76 -9.70 2.48
N SER A 44 -6.90 -9.58 3.51
CA SER A 44 -7.28 -9.62 4.92
C SER A 44 -7.38 -8.22 5.56
N GLU A 45 -6.51 -7.30 5.14
CA GLU A 45 -6.46 -5.92 5.61
C GLU A 45 -6.06 -4.95 4.50
N ARG A 46 -6.30 -3.66 4.73
CA ARG A 46 -5.86 -2.55 3.88
C ARG A 46 -5.43 -1.36 4.72
N ARG A 47 -4.62 -0.48 4.12
CA ARG A 47 -4.16 0.76 4.75
C ARG A 47 -4.90 1.94 4.17
N ILE A 48 -5.35 2.83 5.04
CA ILE A 48 -6.11 4.04 4.68
C ILE A 48 -5.26 5.26 5.00
N SER A 49 -5.10 6.16 4.04
CA SER A 49 -4.44 7.44 4.30
C SER A 49 -5.29 8.29 5.25
N GLU A 50 -4.62 8.99 6.17
CA GLU A 50 -5.28 9.97 7.03
C GLU A 50 -5.68 11.22 6.23
N ASP A 51 -6.66 11.94 6.74
CA ASP A 51 -7.07 13.22 6.16
C ASP A 51 -5.88 14.20 6.15
N GLY A 52 -5.62 14.80 4.99
CA GLY A 52 -4.49 15.70 4.77
C GLY A 52 -3.18 15.02 4.37
N MET A 53 -3.10 13.69 4.36
CA MET A 53 -1.94 12.96 3.84
C MET A 53 -1.98 12.89 2.31
N CYS A 54 -1.09 13.61 1.65
CA CYS A 54 -1.02 13.67 0.18
C CYS A 54 -0.19 12.52 -0.39
N SER A 55 -0.39 12.19 -1.67
CA SER A 55 0.41 11.17 -2.35
C SER A 55 1.91 11.49 -2.36
N SER A 56 2.28 12.77 -2.37
CA SER A 56 3.67 13.23 -2.25
C SER A 56 4.30 12.87 -0.90
N ASP A 57 3.54 12.89 0.19
CA ASP A 57 4.02 12.54 1.53
C ASP A 57 4.34 11.04 1.61
N LEU A 58 3.45 10.22 1.03
CA LEU A 58 3.65 8.77 0.92
C LEU A 58 4.91 8.45 0.09
N ALA A 59 5.05 9.10 -1.06
CA ALA A 59 6.18 8.90 -1.96
C ALA A 59 7.50 9.35 -1.32
N LEU A 60 7.51 10.48 -0.62
CA LEU A 60 8.69 10.97 0.11
C LEU A 60 9.15 9.95 1.15
N ARG A 61 8.24 9.39 1.95
CA ARG A 61 8.57 8.35 2.94
C ARG A 61 9.09 7.07 2.27
N ALA A 62 8.49 6.66 1.16
CA ALA A 62 8.95 5.50 0.40
C ALA A 62 10.33 5.71 -0.25
N ALA A 63 10.75 6.95 -0.51
CA ALA A 63 12.02 7.29 -1.13
C ALA A 63 13.18 7.52 -0.15
N GLN A 64 12.90 7.59 1.16
CA GLN A 64 13.92 7.79 2.21
C GLN A 64 14.63 6.51 2.66
N VAL A 65 14.31 5.36 2.03
CA VAL A 65 14.80 4.02 2.36
C VAL A 65 16.17 3.76 1.75
#